data_AF-A0AAN8X800-F1
#
_entry.id   AF-A0AAN8X800-F1
#
_cell.length_a   1.000
_cell.length_b   1.000
_cell.length_c   1.000
_cell.angle_alpha   90.00
_cell.angle_beta   90.00
_cell.angle_gamma   90.00
#
_symmetry.space_group_name_H-M   'P 1'
#
loop_
_entity.id
_entity.type
_entity.pdbx_description
1 polymer ?
#
loop_
_entity_poly.entity_id
_entity_poly.type
_entity_poly.pdbx_seq_one_letter_code
_entity_poly.pdbx_strand_id
1 'polypeptide(L)'
;TEIRCEEKSRGGMCYEVILAEPSADKPAPTATSPRPKSMTAEEISQKLMQAEERRKSMEASRLATVNERMSRLEEASKKREETNKQFIAATQAALEDKLDASSNNRKAYLNGLRAKISDHLSNVDGVRISLEEQTNELKETIEAKMKSAEENRNENMNKMLEKLKEHEEYAQKVRLSHEEAIRQLQDRIQEKLASAEANRETEIMKKLEPLRVHSNKITEAQATLNKLEEEKKSKKEEDFAAYEERLRKLSLNKEAKRQEVSKTLTEKLEQAQEQRSKEELDLKKKTQEKLAQKLEAAEQNRLEIEEKAKKAKEEQERRAELVRANKERILASEKSETTSSG
;
A
#
# COMPACT_ATOMS: atom_id res chain seq x y z
N THR A 1 200.62 -66.71 78.03
CA THR A 1 200.37 -65.68 77.00
C THR A 1 201.04 -66.08 75.69
N GLU A 2 200.25 -66.57 74.74
CA GLU A 2 200.64 -66.88 73.36
C GLU A 2 199.91 -65.92 72.41
N ILE A 3 200.57 -65.47 71.35
CA ILE A 3 199.96 -64.65 70.29
C ILE A 3 199.87 -65.50 69.01
N ARG A 4 198.67 -65.61 68.43
CA ARG A 4 198.39 -66.42 67.25
C ARG A 4 197.64 -65.61 66.18
N CYS A 5 197.66 -66.10 64.93
CA CYS A 5 196.89 -65.55 63.81
C CYS A 5 197.09 -64.04 63.59
N GLU A 6 198.35 -63.63 63.45
CA GLU A 6 198.72 -62.25 63.09
C GLU A 6 198.33 -61.94 61.65
N GLU A 7 197.39 -61.02 61.44
CA GLU A 7 196.96 -60.55 60.13
C GLU A 7 197.17 -59.03 60.02
N LYS A 8 198.02 -58.61 59.09
CA LYS A 8 198.37 -57.21 58.86
C LYS A 8 197.67 -56.67 57.62
N SER A 9 196.88 -55.61 57.80
CA SER A 9 196.28 -54.83 56.73
C SER A 9 196.81 -53.38 56.75
N ARG A 10 196.51 -52.61 55.69
CA ARG A 10 196.98 -51.21 55.56
C ARG A 10 196.50 -50.28 56.69
N GLY A 11 195.42 -50.65 57.39
CA GLY A 11 194.82 -49.85 58.47
C GLY A 11 195.19 -50.32 59.89
N GLY A 12 195.98 -51.38 60.03
CA GLY A 12 196.35 -51.93 61.33
C GLY A 12 196.56 -53.43 61.30
N MET A 13 196.99 -53.94 62.45
CA MET A 13 197.33 -55.34 62.69
C MET A 13 196.36 -55.90 63.72
N CYS A 14 195.71 -57.03 63.42
CA CYS A 14 195.03 -57.82 64.42
C CYS A 14 195.84 -59.09 64.70
N TYR A 15 195.81 -59.52 65.96
CA TYR A 15 196.37 -60.78 66.39
C TYR A 15 195.51 -61.29 67.54
N GLU A 16 195.35 -62.61 67.63
CA GLU A 16 194.63 -63.24 68.71
C GLU A 16 195.58 -63.44 69.89
N VAL A 17 195.25 -62.85 71.04
CA VAL A 17 196.05 -62.99 72.27
C VAL A 17 195.39 -64.01 73.18
N ILE A 18 196.03 -65.17 73.32
CA ILE A 18 195.57 -66.24 74.20
C ILE A 18 196.37 -66.15 75.50
N LEU A 19 195.74 -65.59 76.53
CA LEU A 19 196.39 -65.35 77.82
C LEU A 19 196.68 -66.67 78.57
N ALA A 20 195.78 -67.65 78.44
CA ALA A 20 195.88 -69.01 78.94
C ALA A 20 195.10 -69.96 78.01
N GLU A 21 195.54 -71.21 77.89
CA GLU A 21 194.81 -72.24 77.13
C GLU A 21 193.44 -72.51 77.80
N PRO A 22 192.35 -72.65 77.02
CA PRO A 22 191.02 -72.86 77.58
C PRO A 22 190.95 -74.19 78.33
N SER A 23 190.73 -74.11 79.65
CA SER A 23 190.70 -75.25 80.59
C SER A 23 189.44 -76.14 80.48
N ALA A 24 188.66 -76.01 79.40
CA ALA A 24 187.41 -76.73 79.21
C ALA A 24 187.36 -77.38 77.82
N ASP A 25 187.01 -78.67 77.80
CA ASP A 25 186.68 -79.43 76.60
C ASP A 25 185.61 -78.70 75.78
N LYS A 26 185.77 -78.64 74.45
CA LYS A 26 184.90 -77.86 73.54
C LYS A 26 183.42 -78.12 73.86
N PRO A 27 182.60 -77.08 74.14
CA PRO A 27 181.18 -77.29 74.28
C PRO A 27 180.61 -77.78 72.94
N ALA A 28 179.78 -78.81 73.00
CA ALA A 28 179.03 -79.33 71.87
C ALA A 28 178.28 -78.17 71.17
N PRO A 29 178.19 -78.17 69.82
CA PRO A 29 177.53 -77.09 69.11
C PRO A 29 176.10 -76.95 69.63
N THR A 30 175.78 -75.78 70.15
CA THR A 30 174.44 -75.44 70.63
C THR A 30 173.44 -75.79 69.54
N ALA A 31 172.45 -76.61 69.92
CA ALA A 31 171.37 -77.06 69.06
C ALA A 31 170.89 -75.91 68.18
N THR A 32 170.91 -76.14 66.87
CA THR A 32 170.35 -75.24 65.87
C THR A 32 168.87 -75.06 66.17
N SER A 33 168.53 -74.01 66.91
CA SER A 33 167.20 -73.42 66.81
C SER A 33 166.94 -73.25 65.32
N PRO A 34 165.83 -73.78 64.77
CA PRO A 34 165.58 -73.64 63.34
C PRO A 34 165.59 -72.15 63.07
N ARG A 35 166.60 -71.71 62.28
CA ARG A 35 166.74 -70.32 61.85
C ARG A 35 165.35 -69.87 61.41
N PRO A 36 164.80 -68.75 61.95
CA PRO A 36 163.45 -68.33 61.59
C PRO A 36 163.37 -68.36 60.07
N LYS A 37 162.44 -69.18 59.54
CA LYS A 37 162.29 -69.32 58.09
C LYS A 37 162.18 -67.90 57.55
N SER A 38 163.11 -67.52 56.67
CA SER A 38 163.08 -66.21 56.04
C SER A 38 161.75 -66.11 55.33
N MET A 39 160.92 -65.14 55.73
CA MET A 39 159.62 -64.93 55.11
C MET A 39 159.78 -64.92 53.60
N THR A 40 158.99 -65.72 52.90
CA THR A 40 159.07 -65.77 51.44
C THR A 40 158.49 -64.47 50.87
N ALA A 41 158.92 -64.08 49.67
CA ALA A 41 158.42 -62.87 49.02
C ALA A 41 156.88 -62.88 48.87
N GLU A 42 156.30 -64.07 48.71
CA GLU A 42 154.86 -64.30 48.59
C GLU A 42 154.13 -64.08 49.91
N GLU A 43 154.67 -64.56 51.04
CA GLU A 43 154.12 -64.30 52.38
C GLU A 43 154.21 -62.81 52.76
N ILE A 44 155.27 -62.11 52.34
CA ILE A 44 155.42 -60.65 52.54
C ILE A 44 154.36 -59.90 51.73
N SER A 45 154.19 -60.25 50.45
CA SER A 45 153.17 -59.67 49.58
C SER A 45 151.76 -59.89 50.14
N GLN A 46 151.46 -61.11 50.60
CA GLN A 46 150.16 -61.44 51.18
C GLN A 46 149.86 -60.63 52.44
N LYS A 47 150.85 -60.43 53.32
CA LYS A 47 150.69 -59.58 54.51
C LYS A 47 150.45 -58.11 54.15
N LEU A 48 151.10 -57.60 53.10
CA LEU A 48 150.86 -56.23 52.60
C LEU A 48 149.46 -56.09 52.00
N MET A 49 149.01 -57.05 51.20
CA MET A 49 147.63 -57.07 50.67
C MET A 49 146.59 -57.11 51.79
N GLN A 50 146.75 -57.95 52.82
CA GLN A 50 145.84 -57.99 53.97
C GLN A 50 145.85 -56.68 54.78
N ALA A 51 146.98 -55.97 54.83
CA ALA A 51 147.03 -54.65 55.45
C ALA A 51 146.29 -53.59 54.60
N GLU A 52 146.43 -53.64 53.28
CA GLU A 52 145.71 -52.77 52.35
C GLU A 52 144.20 -53.04 52.36
N GLU A 53 143.78 -54.30 52.39
CA GLU A 53 142.38 -54.70 52.47
C GLU A 53 141.74 -54.25 53.78
N ARG A 54 142.44 -54.38 54.91
CA ARG A 54 141.99 -53.81 56.19
C ARG A 54 141.85 -52.28 56.13
N ARG A 55 142.79 -51.58 55.49
CA ARG A 55 142.69 -50.13 55.28
C ARG A 55 141.45 -49.78 54.46
N LYS A 56 141.26 -50.43 53.32
CA LYS A 56 140.11 -50.24 52.43
C LYS A 56 138.78 -50.55 53.12
N SER A 57 138.71 -51.63 53.90
CA SER A 57 137.51 -51.99 54.66
C SER A 57 137.17 -50.94 55.73
N MET A 58 138.18 -50.42 56.43
CA MET A 58 137.98 -49.35 57.43
C MET A 58 137.53 -48.04 56.78
N GLU A 59 138.11 -47.69 55.64
CA GLU A 59 137.70 -46.52 54.84
C GLU A 59 136.27 -46.68 54.31
N ALA A 60 135.91 -47.85 53.78
CA ALA A 60 134.56 -48.15 53.30
C ALA A 60 133.53 -48.09 54.43
N SER A 61 133.83 -48.63 55.61
CA SER A 61 132.95 -48.57 56.79
C SER A 61 132.74 -47.12 57.26
N ARG A 62 133.79 -46.29 57.27
CA ARG A 62 133.69 -44.86 57.57
C ARG A 62 132.82 -44.14 56.54
N LEU A 63 133.02 -44.41 55.25
CA LEU A 63 132.23 -43.80 54.17
C LEU A 63 130.75 -44.21 54.25
N ALA A 64 130.47 -45.48 54.53
CA ALA A 64 129.10 -45.99 54.72
C ALA A 64 128.41 -45.27 55.90
N THR A 65 129.10 -45.08 57.03
CA THR A 65 128.56 -44.35 58.18
C THR A 65 128.26 -42.88 57.85
N VAL A 66 129.14 -42.23 57.06
CA VAL A 66 128.92 -40.85 56.61
C VAL A 66 127.71 -40.78 55.67
N ASN A 67 127.61 -41.69 54.69
CA ASN A 67 126.49 -41.75 53.76
C ASN A 67 125.15 -42.02 54.47
N GLU A 68 125.13 -42.91 55.47
CA GLU A 68 123.94 -43.15 56.28
C GLU A 68 123.50 -41.89 57.04
N ARG A 69 124.44 -41.14 57.63
CA ARG A 69 124.13 -39.87 58.30
C ARG A 69 123.59 -38.82 57.31
N MET A 70 124.17 -38.73 56.11
CA MET A 70 123.67 -37.83 55.07
C MET A 70 122.27 -38.21 54.61
N SER A 71 122.01 -39.49 54.38
CA SER A 71 120.68 -40.00 54.00
C SER A 71 119.62 -39.70 55.07
N ARG A 72 119.93 -39.88 56.37
CA ARG A 72 119.01 -39.50 57.45
C ARG A 72 118.72 -38.00 57.52
N LEU A 73 119.72 -37.16 57.22
CA LEU A 73 119.53 -35.70 57.15
C LEU A 73 118.64 -35.30 55.97
N GLU A 74 118.83 -35.93 54.81
CA GLU A 74 117.97 -35.73 53.63
C GLU A 74 116.53 -36.18 53.90
N GLU A 75 116.33 -37.35 54.51
CA GLU A 75 115.00 -37.84 54.91
C GLU A 75 114.32 -36.91 55.92
N ALA A 76 115.06 -36.41 56.91
CA ALA A 76 114.53 -35.44 57.87
C ALA A 76 114.14 -34.12 57.20
N SER A 77 114.95 -33.63 56.25
CA SER A 77 114.64 -32.43 55.46
C SER A 77 113.39 -32.64 54.61
N LYS A 78 113.31 -33.77 53.89
CA LYS A 78 112.17 -34.13 53.05
C LYS A 78 110.88 -34.24 53.87
N LYS A 79 110.94 -34.88 55.05
CA LYS A 79 109.79 -35.00 55.95
C LYS A 79 109.34 -33.63 56.47
N ARG A 80 110.28 -32.73 56.80
CA ARG A 80 109.94 -31.35 57.18
C ARG A 80 109.22 -30.62 56.03
N GLU A 81 109.73 -30.71 54.81
CA GLU A 81 109.09 -30.10 53.64
C GLU A 81 107.72 -30.69 53.35
N GLU A 82 107.56 -32.00 53.48
CA GLU A 82 106.30 -32.69 53.23
C GLU A 82 105.24 -32.31 54.26
N THR A 83 105.58 -32.26 55.56
CA THR A 83 104.65 -31.76 56.59
C THR A 83 104.24 -30.30 56.36
N ASN A 84 105.18 -29.45 55.92
CA ASN A 84 104.86 -28.06 55.58
C ASN A 84 103.93 -27.97 54.37
N LYS A 85 104.17 -28.76 53.32
CA LYS A 85 103.30 -28.82 52.14
C LYS A 85 101.90 -29.33 52.50
N GLN A 86 101.80 -30.38 53.32
CA GLN A 86 100.53 -30.91 53.80
C GLN A 86 99.77 -29.88 54.63
N PHE A 87 100.46 -29.14 55.51
CA PHE A 87 99.85 -28.08 56.30
C PHE A 87 99.28 -26.95 55.41
N ILE A 88 100.05 -26.50 54.42
CA ILE A 88 99.60 -25.46 53.47
C ILE A 88 98.38 -25.96 52.68
N ALA A 89 98.45 -27.17 52.13
CA ALA A 89 97.35 -27.75 51.34
C ALA A 89 96.07 -27.94 52.18
N ALA A 90 96.19 -28.47 53.40
CA ALA A 90 95.05 -28.66 54.30
C ALA A 90 94.43 -27.32 54.72
N THR A 91 95.26 -26.31 54.99
CA THR A 91 94.78 -24.96 55.36
C THR A 91 94.09 -24.28 54.19
N GLN A 92 94.63 -24.42 52.97
CA GLN A 92 94.01 -23.91 51.76
C GLN A 92 92.66 -24.57 51.49
N ALA A 93 92.59 -25.91 51.53
CA ALA A 93 91.33 -26.64 51.34
C ALA A 93 90.28 -26.24 52.40
N ALA A 94 90.68 -26.13 53.67
CA ALA A 94 89.77 -25.70 54.74
C ALA A 94 89.27 -24.26 54.58
N LEU A 95 90.07 -23.37 53.98
CA LEU A 95 89.64 -22.02 53.67
C LEU A 95 88.65 -22.01 52.50
N GLU A 96 88.93 -22.78 51.46
CA GLU A 96 88.08 -22.93 50.27
C GLU A 96 86.71 -23.51 50.64
N ASP A 97 86.67 -24.58 51.45
CA ASP A 97 85.44 -25.16 51.99
C ASP A 97 84.61 -24.14 52.78
N LYS A 98 85.25 -23.28 53.58
CA LYS A 98 84.55 -22.22 54.34
C LYS A 98 83.98 -21.15 53.44
N LEU A 99 84.72 -20.74 52.41
CA LEU A 99 84.24 -19.75 51.43
C LEU A 99 83.07 -20.30 50.62
N ASP A 100 83.15 -21.56 50.20
CA ASP A 100 82.09 -22.23 49.47
C ASP A 100 80.84 -22.44 50.34
N ALA A 101 81.00 -22.88 51.58
CA ALA A 101 79.90 -22.99 52.53
C ALA A 101 79.20 -21.64 52.76
N SER A 102 79.98 -20.56 52.94
CA SER A 102 79.45 -19.21 53.11
C SER A 102 78.69 -18.73 51.86
N SER A 103 79.29 -18.94 50.68
CA SER A 103 78.69 -18.63 49.38
C SER A 103 77.37 -19.38 49.17
N ASN A 104 77.35 -20.68 49.45
CA ASN A 104 76.18 -21.54 49.32
C ASN A 104 75.08 -21.18 50.31
N ASN A 105 75.43 -20.91 51.57
CA ASN A 105 74.47 -20.44 52.58
C ASN A 105 73.83 -19.11 52.16
N ARG A 106 74.63 -18.17 51.66
CA ARG A 106 74.13 -16.89 51.14
C ARG A 106 73.20 -17.11 49.94
N LYS A 107 73.57 -17.96 48.99
CA LYS A 107 72.74 -18.30 47.83
C LYS A 107 71.42 -18.95 48.25
N ALA A 108 71.46 -19.91 49.17
CA ALA A 108 70.28 -20.59 49.71
C ALA A 108 69.32 -19.59 50.39
N TYR A 109 69.86 -18.69 51.21
CA TYR A 109 69.06 -17.63 51.85
C TYR A 109 68.39 -16.71 50.82
N LEU A 110 69.14 -16.22 49.83
CA LEU A 110 68.60 -15.36 48.78
C LEU A 110 67.54 -16.09 47.92
N ASN A 111 67.76 -17.38 47.62
CA ASN A 111 66.79 -18.18 46.88
C ASN A 111 65.52 -18.42 47.70
N GLY A 112 65.64 -18.63 49.02
CA GLY A 112 64.49 -18.72 49.92
C GLY A 112 63.67 -17.42 49.96
N LEU A 113 64.33 -16.25 49.95
CA LEU A 113 63.63 -14.96 49.83
C LEU A 113 62.93 -14.80 48.49
N ARG A 114 63.60 -15.15 47.38
CA ARG A 114 63.01 -15.10 46.03
C ARG A 114 61.79 -16.01 45.92
N ALA A 115 61.85 -17.22 46.46
CA ALA A 115 60.72 -18.16 46.48
C ALA A 115 59.53 -17.55 47.24
N LYS A 116 59.74 -17.01 48.44
CA LYS A 116 58.68 -16.34 49.21
C LYS A 116 58.04 -15.16 48.47
N ILE A 117 58.85 -14.36 47.77
CA ILE A 117 58.34 -13.24 46.96
C ILE A 117 57.53 -13.78 45.77
N SER A 118 58.03 -14.82 45.09
CA SER A 118 57.34 -15.47 43.98
C SER A 118 55.99 -16.04 44.41
N ASP A 119 55.93 -16.74 45.55
CA ASP A 119 54.69 -17.28 46.11
C ASP A 119 53.70 -16.16 46.46
N HIS A 120 54.19 -15.06 47.05
CA HIS A 120 53.35 -13.91 47.35
C HIS A 120 52.76 -13.28 46.09
N LEU A 121 53.58 -13.08 45.04
CA LEU A 121 53.10 -12.57 43.75
C LEU A 121 52.06 -13.50 43.12
N SER A 122 52.30 -14.81 43.13
CA SER A 122 51.34 -15.80 42.64
C SER A 122 50.02 -15.75 43.41
N ASN A 123 50.06 -15.55 44.73
CA ASN A 123 48.85 -15.41 45.54
C ASN A 123 48.10 -14.11 45.23
N VAL A 124 48.81 -12.99 45.05
CA VAL A 124 48.22 -11.71 44.64
C VAL A 124 47.56 -11.83 43.27
N ASP A 125 48.23 -12.47 42.32
CA ASP A 125 47.67 -12.72 40.98
C ASP A 125 46.44 -13.63 41.03
N GLY A 126 46.47 -14.68 41.87
CA GLY A 126 45.31 -15.54 42.11
C GLY A 126 44.11 -14.76 42.66
N VAL A 127 44.33 -13.86 43.63
CA VAL A 127 43.27 -12.98 44.16
C VAL A 127 42.76 -12.03 43.08
N ARG A 128 43.65 -11.43 42.27
CA ARG A 128 43.27 -10.53 41.17
C ARG A 128 42.36 -11.25 40.16
N ILE A 129 42.75 -12.45 39.74
CA ILE A 129 41.98 -13.27 38.79
C ILE A 129 40.61 -13.64 39.38
N SER A 130 40.58 -14.10 40.63
CA SER A 130 39.31 -14.46 41.27
C SER A 130 38.35 -13.27 41.42
N LEU A 131 38.86 -12.08 41.73
CA LEU A 131 38.05 -10.85 41.77
C LEU A 131 37.52 -10.47 40.38
N GLU A 132 38.32 -10.66 39.34
CA GLU A 132 37.93 -10.40 37.95
C GLU A 132 36.83 -11.37 37.50
N GLU A 133 36.95 -12.66 37.83
CA GLU A 133 35.92 -13.68 37.60
C GLU A 133 34.61 -13.32 38.31
N GLN A 134 34.64 -13.03 39.61
CA GLN A 134 33.44 -12.63 40.37
C GLN A 134 32.79 -11.37 39.79
N THR A 135 33.59 -10.41 39.33
CA THR A 135 33.09 -9.19 38.69
C THR A 135 32.40 -9.49 37.36
N ASN A 136 32.96 -10.40 36.56
CA ASN A 136 32.39 -10.79 35.28
C ASN A 136 31.10 -11.61 35.46
N GLU A 137 31.08 -12.57 36.40
CA GLU A 137 29.87 -13.32 36.76
C GLU A 137 28.73 -12.39 37.21
N LEU A 138 29.05 -11.36 38.01
CA LEU A 138 28.08 -10.37 38.44
C LEU A 138 27.55 -9.54 37.26
N LYS A 139 28.42 -9.14 36.32
CA LYS A 139 28.01 -8.44 35.09
C LYS A 139 27.08 -9.30 34.24
N GLU A 140 27.44 -10.54 33.98
CA GLU A 140 26.60 -11.49 33.21
C GLU A 140 25.24 -11.70 33.88
N THR A 141 25.21 -11.82 35.20
CA THR A 141 23.96 -11.94 35.97
C THR A 141 23.08 -10.71 35.83
N ILE A 142 23.66 -9.51 35.87
CA ILE A 142 22.94 -8.25 35.68
C ILE A 142 22.40 -8.16 34.25
N GLU A 143 23.23 -8.45 33.25
CA GLU A 143 22.84 -8.43 31.84
C GLU A 143 21.70 -9.41 31.55
N ALA A 144 21.78 -10.65 32.06
CA ALA A 144 20.73 -11.64 31.93
C ALA A 144 19.40 -11.17 32.55
N LYS A 145 19.44 -10.54 33.73
CA LYS A 145 18.25 -9.96 34.36
C LYS A 145 17.66 -8.81 33.55
N MET A 146 18.50 -7.92 33.03
CA MET A 146 18.05 -6.80 32.20
C MET A 146 17.41 -7.29 30.90
N LYS A 147 18.04 -8.27 30.23
CA LYS A 147 17.50 -8.89 29.03
C LYS A 147 16.16 -9.58 29.28
N SER A 148 16.05 -10.37 30.36
CA SER A 148 14.78 -11.02 30.72
C SER A 148 13.69 -10.00 31.07
N ALA A 149 14.03 -8.91 31.76
CA ALA A 149 13.08 -7.83 32.05
C ALA A 149 12.60 -7.12 30.77
N GLU A 150 13.50 -6.89 29.81
CA GLU A 150 13.18 -6.33 28.51
C GLU A 150 12.29 -7.26 27.68
N GLU A 151 12.63 -8.55 27.60
CA GLU A 151 11.82 -9.58 26.93
C GLU A 151 10.41 -9.63 27.51
N ASN A 152 10.27 -9.67 28.84
CA ASN A 152 8.97 -9.66 29.52
C ASN A 152 8.17 -8.39 29.23
N ARG A 153 8.83 -7.23 29.22
CA ARG A 153 8.18 -5.95 28.89
C ARG A 153 7.68 -5.95 27.44
N ASN A 154 8.51 -6.41 26.51
CA ASN A 154 8.19 -6.46 25.08
C ASN A 154 7.07 -7.47 24.81
N GLU A 155 7.10 -8.64 25.45
CA GLU A 155 6.05 -9.65 25.32
C GLU A 155 4.71 -9.12 25.83
N ASN A 156 4.68 -8.43 26.97
CA ASN A 156 3.47 -7.81 27.50
C ASN A 156 2.94 -6.71 26.56
N MET A 157 3.83 -5.86 26.03
CA MET A 157 3.46 -4.82 25.06
C MET A 157 2.87 -5.45 23.79
N ASN A 158 3.53 -6.48 23.24
CA ASN A 158 3.07 -7.18 22.05
C ASN A 158 1.70 -7.84 22.27
N LYS A 159 1.47 -8.46 23.44
CA LYS A 159 0.14 -9.00 23.80
C LYS A 159 -0.94 -7.93 23.84
N MET A 160 -0.63 -6.72 24.31
CA MET A 160 -1.58 -5.60 24.31
C MET A 160 -1.86 -5.10 22.88
N LEU A 161 -0.81 -4.96 22.06
CA LEU A 161 -0.95 -4.55 20.66
C LEU A 161 -1.76 -5.56 19.84
N GLU A 162 -1.52 -6.86 20.03
CA GLU A 162 -2.26 -7.90 19.31
C GLU A 162 -3.75 -7.86 19.67
N LYS A 163 -4.11 -7.72 20.95
CA LYS A 163 -5.51 -7.56 21.37
C LYS A 163 -6.17 -6.32 20.76
N LEU A 164 -5.45 -5.21 20.66
CA LEU A 164 -5.96 -3.99 20.02
C LEU A 164 -6.17 -4.20 18.51
N LYS A 165 -5.26 -4.92 17.86
CA LYS A 165 -5.36 -5.27 16.44
C LYS A 165 -6.55 -6.20 16.18
N GLU A 166 -6.72 -7.25 16.97
CA GLU A 166 -7.88 -8.15 16.91
C GLU A 166 -9.21 -7.39 17.07
N HIS A 167 -9.26 -6.44 18.02
CA HIS A 167 -10.45 -5.60 18.22
C HIS A 167 -10.74 -4.70 17.00
N GLU A 168 -9.70 -4.10 16.41
CA GLU A 168 -9.84 -3.29 15.20
C GLU A 168 -10.31 -4.12 14.00
N GLU A 169 -9.77 -5.34 13.83
CA GLU A 169 -10.20 -6.29 12.80
C GLU A 169 -11.67 -6.69 12.99
N TYR A 170 -12.10 -6.95 14.23
CA TYR A 170 -13.50 -7.22 14.54
C TYR A 170 -14.39 -6.02 14.22
N ALA A 171 -14.00 -4.81 14.59
CA ALA A 171 -14.74 -3.59 14.28
C ALA A 171 -14.85 -3.37 12.76
N GLN A 172 -13.78 -3.63 12.00
CA GLN A 172 -13.80 -3.60 10.53
C GLN A 172 -14.78 -4.62 9.96
N LYS A 173 -14.77 -5.85 10.47
CA LYS A 173 -15.69 -6.90 10.03
C LYS A 173 -17.15 -6.50 10.27
N VAL A 174 -17.45 -5.88 11.42
CA VAL A 174 -18.80 -5.35 11.71
C VAL A 174 -19.16 -4.22 10.76
N ARG A 175 -18.25 -3.28 10.48
CA ARG A 175 -18.47 -2.19 9.52
C ARG A 175 -18.78 -2.71 8.12
N LEU A 176 -17.98 -3.65 7.62
CA LEU A 176 -18.19 -4.29 6.31
C LEU A 176 -19.54 -5.03 6.26
N SER A 177 -19.90 -5.77 7.32
CA SER A 177 -21.19 -6.44 7.40
C SER A 177 -22.37 -5.46 7.35
N HIS A 178 -22.27 -4.30 8.02
CA HIS A 178 -23.28 -3.25 7.92
C HIS A 178 -23.33 -2.61 6.53
N GLU A 179 -22.18 -2.37 5.90
CA GLU A 179 -22.10 -1.83 4.55
C GLU A 179 -22.76 -2.78 3.52
N GLU A 180 -22.50 -4.09 3.62
CA GLU A 180 -23.16 -5.10 2.82
C GLU A 180 -24.68 -5.13 3.03
N ALA A 181 -25.14 -5.05 4.29
CA ALA A 181 -26.56 -5.01 4.61
C ALA A 181 -27.24 -3.76 4.02
N ILE A 182 -26.59 -2.59 4.09
CA ILE A 182 -27.07 -1.35 3.47
C ILE A 182 -27.14 -1.51 1.96
N ARG A 183 -26.11 -2.08 1.33
CA ARG A 183 -26.09 -2.31 -0.12
C ARG A 183 -27.23 -3.24 -0.56
N GLN A 184 -27.47 -4.34 0.15
CA GLN A 184 -28.60 -5.23 -0.12
C GLN A 184 -29.95 -4.53 0.01
N LEU A 185 -30.11 -3.60 0.97
CA LEU A 185 -31.32 -2.80 1.08
C LEU A 185 -31.47 -1.81 -0.08
N GLN A 186 -30.38 -1.18 -0.52
CA GLN A 186 -30.38 -0.30 -1.69
C GLN A 186 -30.78 -1.07 -2.96
N ASP A 187 -30.18 -2.24 -3.19
CA ASP A 187 -30.49 -3.10 -4.35
C ASP A 187 -31.98 -3.49 -4.35
N ARG A 188 -32.53 -3.91 -3.20
CA ARG A 188 -33.96 -4.22 -3.06
C ARG A 188 -34.88 -3.04 -3.34
N ILE A 189 -34.48 -1.82 -2.94
CA ILE A 189 -35.24 -0.61 -3.23
C ILE A 189 -35.21 -0.33 -4.73
N GLN A 190 -34.04 -0.42 -5.37
CA GLN A 190 -33.88 -0.22 -6.81
C GLN A 190 -34.70 -1.25 -7.62
N GLU A 191 -34.66 -2.53 -7.26
CA GLU A 191 -35.47 -3.58 -7.89
C GLU A 191 -36.97 -3.27 -7.78
N LYS A 192 -37.44 -2.82 -6.61
CA LYS A 192 -38.84 -2.43 -6.43
C LYS A 192 -39.23 -1.22 -7.28
N LEU A 193 -38.35 -0.22 -7.39
CA LEU A 193 -38.59 0.94 -8.25
C LEU A 193 -38.64 0.53 -9.73
N ALA A 194 -37.68 -0.27 -10.19
CA ALA A 194 -37.64 -0.77 -11.56
C ALA A 194 -38.89 -1.62 -11.90
N SER A 195 -39.32 -2.48 -10.98
CA SER A 195 -40.56 -3.24 -11.14
C SER A 195 -41.79 -2.33 -11.19
N ALA A 196 -41.86 -1.30 -10.34
CA ALA A 196 -42.95 -0.33 -10.37
C ALA A 196 -42.98 0.49 -11.67
N GLU A 197 -41.81 0.90 -12.19
CA GLU A 197 -41.66 1.57 -13.47
C GLU A 197 -42.10 0.68 -14.63
N ALA A 198 -41.61 -0.56 -14.71
CA ALA A 198 -42.02 -1.53 -15.72
C ALA A 198 -43.53 -1.80 -15.67
N ASN A 199 -44.10 -1.96 -14.48
CA ASN A 199 -45.55 -2.11 -14.32
C ASN A 199 -46.30 -0.87 -14.83
N ARG A 200 -45.83 0.34 -14.50
CA ARG A 200 -46.41 1.59 -14.98
C ARG A 200 -46.33 1.72 -16.51
N GLU A 201 -45.20 1.36 -17.11
CA GLU A 201 -45.03 1.33 -18.57
C GLU A 201 -45.98 0.34 -19.23
N THR A 202 -46.11 -0.88 -18.69
CA THR A 202 -47.05 -1.87 -19.23
C THR A 202 -48.50 -1.39 -19.15
N GLU A 203 -48.90 -0.72 -18.07
CA GLU A 203 -50.24 -0.12 -17.96
C GLU A 203 -50.46 1.05 -18.93
N ILE A 204 -49.44 1.89 -19.16
CA ILE A 204 -49.50 2.93 -20.20
C ILE A 204 -49.67 2.29 -21.58
N MET A 205 -48.87 1.28 -21.90
CA MET A 205 -48.96 0.55 -23.18
C MET A 205 -50.32 -0.10 -23.38
N LYS A 206 -50.88 -0.74 -22.34
CA LYS A 206 -52.24 -1.29 -22.37
C LYS A 206 -53.30 -0.23 -22.65
N LYS A 207 -53.13 1.01 -22.17
CA LYS A 207 -54.06 2.13 -22.44
C LYS A 207 -53.86 2.76 -23.81
N LEU A 208 -52.62 2.82 -24.30
CA LEU A 208 -52.29 3.34 -25.62
C LEU A 208 -52.73 2.41 -26.74
N GLU A 209 -52.71 1.09 -26.55
CA GLU A 209 -53.03 0.13 -27.61
C GLU A 209 -54.47 0.25 -28.14
N PRO A 210 -55.53 0.35 -27.29
CA PRO A 210 -56.88 0.63 -27.77
C PRO A 210 -57.00 1.96 -28.52
N LEU A 211 -56.30 3.00 -28.06
CA LEU A 211 -56.27 4.31 -28.73
C LEU A 211 -55.60 4.20 -30.10
N ARG A 212 -54.49 3.46 -30.21
CA ARG A 212 -53.81 3.15 -31.47
C ARG A 212 -54.73 2.41 -32.43
N VAL A 213 -55.40 1.36 -31.94
CA VAL A 213 -56.39 0.60 -32.72
C VAL A 213 -57.56 1.48 -33.17
N HIS A 214 -58.08 2.34 -32.30
CA HIS A 214 -59.16 3.26 -32.65
C HIS A 214 -58.71 4.30 -33.68
N SER A 215 -57.51 4.86 -33.54
CA SER A 215 -56.92 5.77 -34.52
C SER A 215 -56.78 5.09 -35.89
N ASN A 216 -56.31 3.84 -35.92
CA ASN A 216 -56.22 3.06 -37.15
C ASN A 216 -57.60 2.80 -37.78
N LYS A 217 -58.62 2.51 -36.96
CA LYS A 217 -60.00 2.38 -37.45
C LYS A 217 -60.55 3.69 -38.00
N ILE A 218 -60.20 4.83 -37.40
CA ILE A 218 -60.58 6.15 -37.94
C ILE A 218 -59.91 6.37 -39.29
N THR A 219 -58.61 6.10 -39.43
CA THR A 219 -57.91 6.30 -40.71
C THR A 219 -58.44 5.35 -41.79
N GLU A 220 -58.73 4.10 -41.44
CA GLU A 220 -59.42 3.16 -42.34
C GLU A 220 -60.81 3.67 -42.72
N ALA A 221 -61.61 4.15 -41.78
CA ALA A 221 -62.92 4.72 -42.05
C ALA A 221 -62.84 5.96 -42.94
N GLN A 222 -61.88 6.87 -42.70
CA GLN A 222 -61.61 8.03 -43.57
C GLN A 222 -61.22 7.59 -44.98
N ALA A 223 -60.37 6.57 -45.12
CA ALA A 223 -60.02 6.01 -46.43
C ALA A 223 -61.25 5.44 -47.15
N THR A 224 -62.14 4.74 -46.44
CA THR A 224 -63.40 4.25 -47.04
C THR A 224 -64.35 5.38 -47.40
N LEU A 225 -64.43 6.44 -46.60
CA LEU A 225 -65.31 7.58 -46.83
C LEU A 225 -64.83 8.39 -48.05
N ASN A 226 -63.53 8.63 -48.16
CA ASN A 226 -62.91 9.26 -49.33
C ASN A 226 -63.20 8.46 -50.60
N LYS A 227 -63.07 7.12 -50.54
CA LYS A 227 -63.41 6.25 -51.68
C LYS A 227 -64.89 6.37 -52.06
N LEU A 228 -65.78 6.45 -51.07
CA LEU A 228 -67.22 6.57 -51.30
C LEU A 228 -67.62 7.97 -51.79
N GLU A 229 -66.88 9.02 -51.40
CA GLU A 229 -67.02 10.37 -51.95
C GLU A 229 -66.54 10.44 -53.40
N GLU A 230 -65.43 9.80 -53.76
CA GLU A 230 -64.98 9.65 -55.14
C GLU A 230 -66.05 8.93 -55.99
N GLU A 231 -66.62 7.84 -55.49
CA GLU A 231 -67.72 7.12 -56.16
C GLU A 231 -68.99 7.97 -56.31
N LYS A 232 -69.37 8.75 -55.28
CA LYS A 232 -70.51 9.67 -55.36
C LYS A 232 -70.27 10.83 -56.32
N LYS A 233 -69.05 11.35 -56.38
CA LYS A 233 -68.68 12.40 -57.33
C LYS A 233 -68.79 11.89 -58.76
N SER A 234 -68.27 10.68 -59.02
CA SER A 234 -68.42 10.00 -60.30
C SER A 234 -69.89 9.80 -60.68
N LYS A 235 -70.75 9.35 -59.75
CA LYS A 235 -72.20 9.24 -60.00
C LYS A 235 -72.89 10.59 -60.26
N LYS A 236 -72.50 11.65 -59.56
CA LYS A 236 -73.04 13.01 -59.81
C LYS A 236 -72.62 13.54 -61.18
N GLU A 237 -71.40 13.24 -61.62
CA GLU A 237 -70.94 13.59 -62.97
C GLU A 237 -71.76 12.83 -64.03
N GLU A 238 -72.05 11.55 -63.81
CA GLU A 238 -72.95 10.75 -64.66
C GLU A 238 -74.40 11.31 -64.68
N ASP A 239 -74.96 11.63 -63.52
CA ASP A 239 -76.32 12.20 -63.39
C ASP A 239 -76.42 13.61 -64.02
N PHE A 240 -75.38 14.44 -63.86
CA PHE A 240 -75.32 15.77 -64.48
C PHE A 240 -75.29 15.66 -66.01
N ALA A 241 -74.50 14.73 -66.55
CA ALA A 241 -74.49 14.44 -67.99
C ALA A 241 -75.88 13.99 -68.49
N ALA A 242 -76.58 13.14 -67.73
CA ALA A 242 -77.95 12.72 -68.06
C ALA A 242 -78.97 13.88 -67.99
N TYR A 243 -78.79 14.81 -67.05
CA TYR A 243 -79.65 15.99 -66.91
C TYR A 243 -79.46 17.01 -68.04
N GLU A 244 -78.23 17.24 -68.49
CA GLU A 244 -77.95 18.08 -69.67
C GLU A 244 -78.62 17.52 -70.93
N GLU A 245 -78.58 16.20 -71.12
CA GLU A 245 -79.26 15.54 -72.24
C GLU A 245 -80.80 15.73 -72.16
N ARG A 246 -81.37 15.70 -70.95
CA ARG A 246 -82.81 15.90 -70.71
C ARG A 246 -83.25 17.35 -70.97
N LEU A 247 -82.44 18.34 -70.59
CA LEU A 247 -82.68 19.76 -70.89
C LEU A 247 -82.72 20.02 -72.40
N ARG A 248 -81.83 19.37 -73.16
CA ARG A 248 -81.80 19.46 -74.64
C ARG A 248 -83.12 18.98 -75.26
N LYS A 249 -83.70 17.89 -74.73
CA LYS A 249 -85.01 17.35 -75.14
C LYS A 249 -86.19 18.28 -74.76
N LEU A 250 -86.10 18.98 -73.64
CA LEU A 250 -87.14 19.90 -73.15
C LEU A 250 -87.19 21.23 -73.92
N SER A 251 -86.04 21.70 -74.41
CA SER A 251 -85.94 22.87 -75.30
C SER A 251 -86.75 22.68 -76.60
N LEU A 252 -86.52 21.55 -77.29
CA LEU A 252 -87.23 21.17 -78.51
C LEU A 252 -88.75 21.06 -78.33
N ASN A 253 -89.20 20.63 -77.15
CA ASN A 253 -90.62 20.46 -76.85
C ASN A 253 -91.33 21.80 -76.48
N LYS A 254 -90.60 22.75 -75.87
CA LYS A 254 -91.13 24.11 -75.62
C LYS A 254 -91.36 24.91 -76.91
N GLU A 255 -90.56 24.67 -77.93
CA GLU A 255 -90.70 25.30 -79.24
C GLU A 255 -91.95 24.81 -79.98
N ALA A 256 -92.26 23.51 -79.87
CA ALA A 256 -93.49 22.91 -80.40
C ALA A 256 -94.78 23.46 -79.73
N LYS A 257 -94.78 23.64 -78.40
CA LYS A 257 -95.96 24.18 -77.68
C LYS A 257 -96.25 25.66 -77.94
N ARG A 258 -95.24 26.48 -78.27
CA ARG A 258 -95.47 27.90 -78.65
C ARG A 258 -96.27 28.04 -79.96
N GLN A 259 -96.09 27.12 -80.90
CA GLN A 259 -96.83 27.12 -82.16
C GLN A 259 -98.30 26.70 -82.00
N GLU A 260 -98.61 25.87 -81.00
CA GLU A 260 -99.97 25.38 -80.73
C GLU A 260 -100.86 26.41 -80.01
N VAL A 261 -100.29 27.17 -79.06
CA VAL A 261 -101.00 28.23 -78.32
C VAL A 261 -101.37 29.42 -79.23
N SER A 262 -100.57 29.67 -80.28
CA SER A 262 -100.89 30.74 -81.25
C SER A 262 -102.13 30.43 -82.09
N LYS A 263 -102.47 29.16 -82.32
CA LYS A 263 -103.67 28.77 -83.10
C LYS A 263 -104.96 28.88 -82.30
N THR A 264 -104.91 28.52 -81.01
CA THR A 264 -106.08 28.52 -80.11
C THR A 264 -106.53 29.90 -79.64
N LEU A 265 -105.66 30.92 -79.70
CA LEU A 265 -106.02 32.29 -79.33
C LEU A 265 -106.88 33.00 -80.39
N THR A 266 -106.67 32.66 -81.67
CA THR A 266 -107.43 33.21 -82.81
C THR A 266 -108.88 32.73 -82.85
N GLU A 267 -109.16 31.48 -82.49
CA GLU A 267 -110.53 30.90 -82.51
C GLU A 267 -111.44 31.45 -81.40
N LYS A 268 -110.88 31.88 -80.26
CA LYS A 268 -111.68 32.43 -79.13
C LYS A 268 -112.14 33.87 -79.33
N LEU A 269 -111.52 34.62 -80.23
CA LEU A 269 -111.87 36.02 -80.52
C LEU A 269 -113.13 36.11 -81.41
N GLU A 270 -113.37 35.09 -82.23
CA GLU A 270 -114.51 35.00 -83.16
C GLU A 270 -115.82 34.62 -82.45
N GLN A 271 -115.75 33.72 -81.45
CA GLN A 271 -116.93 33.28 -80.67
C GLN A 271 -117.49 34.38 -79.73
N ALA A 272 -116.67 35.34 -79.30
CA ALA A 272 -117.11 36.42 -78.41
C ALA A 272 -117.90 37.54 -79.14
N GLN A 273 -117.70 37.71 -80.45
CA GLN A 273 -118.43 38.70 -81.25
C GLN A 273 -119.86 38.26 -81.58
N GLU A 274 -120.10 36.94 -81.69
CA GLU A 274 -121.42 36.37 -82.00
C GLU A 274 -122.42 36.44 -80.82
N GLN A 275 -121.93 36.41 -79.57
CA GLN A 275 -122.79 36.50 -78.38
C GLN A 275 -123.33 37.92 -78.15
N ARG A 276 -122.54 38.97 -78.43
CA ARG A 276 -123.00 40.38 -78.33
C ARG A 276 -124.14 40.72 -79.28
N SER A 277 -124.20 40.08 -80.45
CA SER A 277 -125.27 40.31 -81.44
C SER A 277 -126.63 39.73 -81.03
N LYS A 278 -126.66 38.74 -80.13
CA LYS A 278 -127.92 38.08 -79.70
C LYS A 278 -128.61 38.83 -78.55
N GLU A 279 -127.87 39.47 -77.65
CA GLU A 279 -128.44 40.19 -76.49
C GLU A 279 -129.09 41.54 -76.87
N GLU A 280 -128.63 42.19 -77.95
CA GLU A 280 -129.18 43.49 -78.39
C GLU A 280 -130.51 43.36 -79.16
N LEU A 281 -130.75 42.19 -79.76
CA LEU A 281 -132.02 41.82 -80.42
C LEU A 281 -133.09 41.48 -79.36
N ASP A 282 -132.65 40.97 -78.22
CA ASP A 282 -133.46 40.73 -77.04
C ASP A 282 -133.71 42.04 -76.27
N LEU A 283 -134.53 42.81 -76.96
CA LEU A 283 -135.85 42.97 -76.39
C LEU A 283 -136.09 44.35 -75.76
N LYS A 284 -135.72 45.45 -76.43
CA LYS A 284 -136.51 45.99 -77.57
C LYS A 284 -138.01 45.59 -77.65
N LYS A 285 -138.44 44.33 -77.46
CA LYS A 285 -139.86 43.89 -77.30
C LYS A 285 -140.40 44.20 -75.88
N LYS A 286 -139.57 44.20 -74.83
CA LYS A 286 -139.98 44.46 -73.43
C LYS A 286 -140.26 45.95 -73.18
N THR A 287 -139.62 46.83 -73.94
CA THR A 287 -139.89 48.28 -73.97
C THR A 287 -141.12 48.64 -74.81
N GLN A 288 -141.59 47.75 -75.70
CA GLN A 288 -142.76 47.97 -76.56
C GLN A 288 -144.09 47.68 -75.83
N GLU A 289 -144.14 46.68 -74.94
CA GLU A 289 -145.37 46.35 -74.17
C GLU A 289 -145.74 47.40 -73.12
N LYS A 290 -144.77 47.99 -72.41
CA LYS A 290 -145.07 49.02 -71.39
C LYS A 290 -145.53 50.35 -71.99
N LEU A 291 -145.25 50.61 -73.27
CA LEU A 291 -145.73 51.79 -73.98
C LEU A 291 -147.23 51.69 -74.33
N ALA A 292 -147.79 50.49 -74.45
CA ALA A 292 -149.23 50.28 -74.69
C ALA A 292 -150.08 50.57 -73.44
N GLN A 293 -149.59 50.23 -72.24
CA GLN A 293 -150.25 50.57 -70.96
C GLN A 293 -150.26 52.07 -70.65
N LYS A 294 -149.42 52.86 -71.34
CA LYS A 294 -149.36 54.32 -71.22
C LYS A 294 -150.51 55.08 -71.90
N LEU A 295 -151.36 54.45 -72.71
CA LEU A 295 -152.38 55.17 -73.48
C LEU A 295 -153.81 55.05 -72.92
N GLU A 296 -154.12 54.00 -72.16
CA GLU A 296 -155.49 53.76 -71.65
C GLU A 296 -155.80 54.56 -70.38
N ALA A 297 -154.83 54.68 -69.44
CA ALA A 297 -154.98 55.50 -68.24
C ALA A 297 -155.04 57.01 -68.54
N ALA A 298 -154.50 57.43 -69.68
CA ALA A 298 -154.56 58.82 -70.15
C ALA A 298 -155.95 59.20 -70.69
N GLU A 299 -156.81 58.23 -71.03
CA GLU A 299 -158.14 58.49 -71.58
C GLU A 299 -159.23 58.60 -70.49
N GLN A 300 -159.11 57.87 -69.37
CA GLN A 300 -160.07 57.97 -68.26
C GLN A 300 -159.96 59.28 -67.47
N ASN A 301 -158.75 59.81 -67.25
CA ASN A 301 -158.57 61.09 -66.57
C ASN A 301 -158.91 62.30 -67.47
N ARG A 302 -159.02 62.10 -68.79
CA ARG A 302 -159.54 63.11 -69.73
C ARG A 302 -161.04 63.40 -69.48
N LEU A 303 -161.77 62.46 -68.85
CA LEU A 303 -163.16 62.64 -68.44
C LEU A 303 -163.30 63.34 -67.07
N GLU A 304 -162.37 63.10 -66.12
CA GLU A 304 -162.40 63.76 -64.80
C GLU A 304 -162.05 65.27 -64.88
N ILE A 305 -161.26 65.65 -65.90
CA ILE A 305 -160.98 67.05 -66.27
C ILE A 305 -162.26 67.79 -66.68
N GLU A 306 -163.28 67.10 -67.19
CA GLU A 306 -164.56 67.70 -67.60
C GLU A 306 -165.48 68.01 -66.41
N GLU A 307 -165.37 67.27 -65.29
CA GLU A 307 -166.23 67.46 -64.12
C GLU A 307 -165.67 68.50 -63.12
N LYS A 308 -164.35 68.57 -62.90
CA LYS A 308 -163.76 69.61 -62.03
C LYS A 308 -163.77 71.01 -62.68
N ALA A 309 -163.79 71.09 -64.00
CA ALA A 309 -164.11 72.33 -64.72
C ALA A 309 -165.52 72.88 -64.40
N LYS A 310 -166.44 72.02 -63.92
CA LYS A 310 -167.75 72.43 -63.41
C LYS A 310 -167.64 73.07 -62.02
N LYS A 311 -166.77 72.56 -61.13
CA LYS A 311 -166.48 73.15 -59.81
C LYS A 311 -165.71 74.48 -59.89
N ALA A 312 -164.95 74.69 -60.96
CA ALA A 312 -164.37 76.00 -61.27
C ALA A 312 -165.43 77.11 -61.52
N LYS A 313 -166.71 76.77 -61.69
CA LYS A 313 -167.80 77.72 -61.92
C LYS A 313 -168.58 78.13 -60.65
N GLU A 314 -168.60 77.29 -59.62
CA GLU A 314 -169.30 77.58 -58.35
C GLU A 314 -168.43 78.35 -57.34
N GLU A 315 -167.12 78.07 -57.20
CA GLU A 315 -166.28 78.83 -56.25
C GLU A 315 -165.88 80.23 -56.78
N GLN A 316 -166.05 80.45 -58.09
CA GLN A 316 -166.01 81.77 -58.70
C GLN A 316 -167.15 82.70 -58.20
N GLU A 317 -168.25 82.16 -57.64
CA GLU A 317 -169.26 82.93 -56.90
C GLU A 317 -168.78 83.30 -55.48
N ARG A 318 -168.01 82.43 -54.79
CA ARG A 318 -167.41 82.78 -53.48
C ARG A 318 -166.32 83.85 -53.57
N ARG A 319 -165.66 83.99 -54.73
CA ARG A 319 -164.79 85.14 -55.03
C ARG A 319 -165.47 86.50 -54.84
N ALA A 320 -166.79 86.61 -54.90
CA ALA A 320 -167.47 87.91 -54.92
C ALA A 320 -167.95 88.42 -53.54
N GLU A 321 -167.97 87.57 -52.49
CA GLU A 321 -168.42 87.96 -51.14
C GLU A 321 -167.29 88.41 -50.21
N LEU A 322 -166.11 87.75 -50.18
CA LEU A 322 -165.05 88.18 -49.25
C LEU A 322 -164.25 89.39 -49.76
N VAL A 323 -164.18 89.56 -51.08
CA VAL A 323 -163.75 90.83 -51.68
C VAL A 323 -164.74 91.96 -51.31
N ARG A 324 -166.00 91.63 -51.00
CA ARG A 324 -167.03 92.55 -50.44
C ARG A 324 -166.94 92.74 -48.92
N ALA A 325 -166.18 91.90 -48.22
CA ALA A 325 -165.71 92.11 -46.85
C ALA A 325 -164.41 92.93 -46.79
N ASN A 326 -163.87 93.33 -47.95
CA ASN A 326 -163.56 94.71 -48.26
C ASN A 326 -162.66 95.46 -47.24
N LYS A 327 -161.86 96.42 -47.68
CA LYS A 327 -162.38 97.75 -47.97
C LYS A 327 -163.29 98.42 -46.91
N GLU A 328 -163.92 97.73 -45.95
CA GLU A 328 -164.20 98.28 -44.62
C GLU A 328 -162.91 98.35 -43.78
N ARG A 329 -162.00 97.34 -43.76
CA ARG A 329 -160.81 97.42 -42.87
C ARG A 329 -159.56 98.08 -43.45
N ILE A 330 -159.54 98.42 -44.73
CA ILE A 330 -158.54 99.32 -45.32
C ILE A 330 -158.77 100.79 -44.88
N LEU A 331 -159.90 101.15 -44.26
CA LEU A 331 -160.28 102.55 -43.99
C LEU A 331 -160.39 102.91 -42.49
N ALA A 332 -159.69 102.18 -41.62
CA ALA A 332 -159.57 102.54 -40.19
C ALA A 332 -158.13 102.78 -39.66
N SER A 333 -157.02 102.52 -40.38
CA SER A 333 -155.72 103.10 -39.98
C SER A 333 -154.61 102.99 -41.03
N GLU A 334 -154.73 103.77 -42.10
CA GLU A 334 -153.64 104.66 -42.53
C GLU A 334 -153.47 105.78 -41.45
N LYS A 335 -152.23 106.27 -41.23
CA LYS A 335 -151.69 107.20 -40.17
C LYS A 335 -151.07 106.47 -38.96
N SER A 336 -149.76 106.32 -38.75
CA SER A 336 -148.56 107.11 -39.11
C SER A 336 -147.40 106.15 -39.48
N GLU A 337 -146.87 106.19 -40.70
CA GLU A 337 -145.78 107.09 -41.14
C GLU A 337 -144.41 106.82 -40.51
N THR A 338 -143.48 106.40 -41.38
CA THR A 338 -142.16 107.02 -41.57
C THR A 338 -141.75 108.08 -40.53
N THR A 339 -140.72 107.80 -39.70
CA THR A 339 -139.58 108.69 -39.38
C THR A 339 -138.67 108.09 -38.30
N SER A 340 -137.36 108.28 -38.51
CA SER A 340 -136.34 108.59 -37.49
C SER A 340 -135.82 107.52 -36.52
N SER A 341 -134.50 107.26 -36.64
CA SER A 341 -133.50 107.14 -35.56
C SER A 341 -133.79 106.23 -34.36
N GLY A 342 -132.96 105.19 -34.19
CA GLY A 342 -132.82 104.47 -32.92
C GLY A 342 -132.79 102.97 -33.09
#